data_AF-A0AAV5BQ94-F1
#
_entry.id   AF-A0AAV5BQ94-F1
#
_cell.length_a   1.000
_cell.length_b   1.000
_cell.length_c   1.000
_cell.angle_alpha   90.00
_cell.angle_beta   90.00
_cell.angle_gamma   90.00
#
_symmetry.space_group_name_H-M   'P 1'
#
loop_
_entity.id
_entity.type
_entity.pdbx_description
1 polymer ?
#
loop_
_entity_poly.entity_id
_entity_poly.type
_entity_poly.pdbx_seq_one_letter_code
_entity_poly.pdbx_strand_id
1 'polypeptide(L)'
;MSFPKVYWDQALELAPLFNELVDRNTRLGLTRSDYMVDGTTDLLLQVELNTISTSSNGLACGISELHRILLRAHERDLDLDKASVVGNTAIAQHAEALATAWAEYNNQRFLENTTDVDKVRKCFAGLWSLEDDDILISAIESPELFVLKPQREGGGNNIYGDDLRKTLVRLHKDGRDERAAYILMQRIFPPASPCYLVREGTCTRHNAVSEFGIFGAYLR
;
A
#
# COMPACT_ATOMS: atom_id res chain seq x y z
N MET A 1 12.86 27.02 8.49
CA MET A 1 11.68 27.87 8.78
C MET A 1 10.85 27.14 9.82
N SER A 2 10.54 27.76 10.95
CA SER A 2 9.65 27.18 11.97
C SER A 2 8.20 27.24 11.49
N PHE A 3 7.44 26.17 11.70
CA PHE A 3 6.00 26.17 11.44
C PHE A 3 5.32 27.27 12.29
N PRO A 4 4.54 28.19 11.70
CA PRO A 4 3.98 29.33 12.43
C PRO A 4 3.09 28.89 13.60
N LYS A 5 3.28 29.52 14.77
CA LYS A 5 2.55 29.20 16.02
C LYS A 5 1.03 29.27 15.86
N VAL A 6 0.52 30.16 15.02
CA VAL A 6 -0.92 30.30 14.76
C VAL A 6 -1.58 29.01 14.25
N TYR A 7 -0.86 28.21 13.46
CA TYR A 7 -1.38 26.93 12.95
C TYR A 7 -1.27 25.82 14.00
N TRP A 8 -0.27 25.89 14.90
CA TRP A 8 -0.20 25.02 16.07
C TRP A 8 -1.35 25.28 17.04
N ASP A 9 -1.64 26.55 17.31
CA ASP A 9 -2.73 26.96 18.19
C ASP A 9 -4.09 26.48 17.66
N GLN A 10 -4.33 26.62 16.34
CA GLN A 10 -5.51 26.07 15.67
C GLN A 10 -5.61 24.54 15.76
N ALA A 11 -4.51 23.81 15.55
CA ALA A 11 -4.50 22.35 15.65
C ALA A 11 -4.81 21.87 17.09
N LEU A 12 -4.31 22.59 18.10
CA LEU A 12 -4.57 22.31 19.51
C LEU A 12 -6.02 22.60 19.93
N GLU A 13 -6.66 23.61 19.35
CA GLU A 13 -8.08 23.89 19.56
C GLU A 13 -8.99 22.82 18.94
N LEU A 14 -8.58 22.23 17.82
CA LEU A 14 -9.34 21.16 17.15
C LEU A 14 -9.15 19.79 17.81
N ALA A 15 -8.04 19.54 18.50
CA ALA A 15 -7.71 18.22 19.04
C ALA A 15 -8.76 17.65 20.01
N PRO A 16 -9.36 18.41 20.95
CA PRO A 16 -10.45 17.91 21.80
C PRO A 16 -11.73 17.60 21.01
N LEU A 17 -12.04 18.39 19.97
CA LEU A 17 -13.21 18.16 19.11
C LEU A 17 -13.03 16.90 18.26
N PHE A 18 -11.81 16.60 17.80
CA PHE A 18 -11.49 15.33 17.15
C PHE A 18 -11.66 14.15 18.10
N ASN A 19 -11.33 14.29 19.38
CA ASN A 19 -11.54 13.24 20.39
C ASN A 19 -13.05 13.01 20.68
N GLU A 20 -13.88 14.06 20.65
CA GLU A 20 -15.36 13.92 20.72
C GLU A 20 -15.97 13.38 19.42
N LEU A 21 -15.33 13.60 18.27
CA LEU A 21 -15.72 13.03 16.97
C LEU A 21 -15.44 11.51 16.89
N VAL A 22 -14.50 10.97 17.66
CA VAL A 22 -14.28 9.50 17.76
C VAL A 22 -15.53 8.77 18.27
N ASP A 23 -16.37 9.46 19.03
CA ASP A 23 -17.64 8.95 19.57
C ASP A 23 -18.83 9.12 18.60
N ARG A 24 -18.63 9.85 17.48
CA ARG A 24 -19.63 9.95 16.40
C ARG A 24 -19.37 8.85 15.38
N ASN A 25 -20.42 8.12 15.05
CA ASN A 25 -20.29 6.88 14.30
C ASN A 25 -19.65 7.06 12.90
N THR A 26 -19.78 8.21 12.23
CA THR A 26 -19.35 8.42 10.84
C THR A 26 -17.82 8.48 10.67
N ARG A 27 -17.25 7.55 9.91
CA ARG A 27 -15.83 7.36 9.59
C ARG A 27 -15.65 7.17 8.08
N LEU A 28 -14.93 8.08 7.45
CA LEU A 28 -14.44 7.93 6.06
C LEU A 28 -13.05 7.32 6.07
N GLY A 29 -12.82 6.32 5.24
CA GLY A 29 -11.48 5.84 4.89
C GLY A 29 -11.28 5.84 3.39
N LEU A 30 -10.19 6.47 2.94
CA LEU A 30 -9.69 6.40 1.58
C LEU A 30 -8.39 5.60 1.60
N THR A 31 -8.47 4.33 1.23
CA THR A 31 -7.38 3.37 1.36
C THR A 31 -6.79 3.01 0.00
N ARG A 32 -5.58 2.45 0.02
CA ARG A 32 -4.99 1.77 -1.12
C ARG A 32 -4.38 0.48 -0.60
N SER A 33 -4.79 -0.63 -1.17
CA SER A 33 -4.20 -1.92 -0.87
C SER A 33 -3.28 -2.29 -2.01
N ASP A 34 -2.00 -2.46 -1.71
CA ASP A 34 -0.96 -2.73 -2.69
C ASP A 34 -0.63 -4.22 -2.70
N TYR A 35 -0.38 -4.77 -3.88
CA TYR A 35 -0.21 -6.21 -4.08
C TYR A 35 0.89 -6.52 -5.10
N MET A 36 1.47 -7.71 -4.95
CA MET A 36 2.34 -8.35 -5.93
C MET A 36 1.87 -9.77 -6.19
N VAL A 37 2.09 -10.27 -7.42
CA VAL A 37 1.93 -11.69 -7.73
C VAL A 37 3.23 -12.41 -7.38
N ASP A 38 3.16 -13.48 -6.61
CA ASP A 38 4.33 -14.33 -6.34
C ASP A 38 4.59 -15.28 -7.51
N GLY A 39 5.80 -15.25 -8.08
CA GLY A 39 6.13 -16.00 -9.28
C GLY A 39 6.23 -17.52 -9.09
N THR A 40 6.32 -18.00 -7.85
CA THR A 40 6.39 -19.44 -7.56
C THR A 40 5.01 -20.04 -7.35
N THR A 41 4.18 -19.34 -6.59
CA THR A 41 2.84 -19.82 -6.19
C THR A 41 1.72 -19.33 -7.08
N ASP A 42 1.98 -18.33 -7.94
CA ASP A 42 0.99 -17.62 -8.76
C ASP A 42 -0.14 -17.00 -7.91
N LEU A 43 0.17 -16.69 -6.65
CA LEU A 43 -0.77 -16.09 -5.71
C LEU A 43 -0.65 -14.58 -5.70
N LEU A 44 -1.80 -13.93 -5.56
CA LEU A 44 -1.87 -12.51 -5.31
C LEU A 44 -1.68 -12.22 -3.82
N LEU A 45 -0.56 -11.58 -3.47
CA LEU A 45 -0.19 -11.31 -2.08
C LEU A 45 -0.14 -9.81 -1.81
N GLN A 46 -0.78 -9.40 -0.72
CA GLN A 46 -0.82 -8.02 -0.25
C GLN A 46 0.55 -7.63 0.29
N VAL A 47 1.06 -6.50 -0.20
CA VAL A 47 2.32 -5.89 0.24
C VAL A 47 2.08 -5.00 1.44
N GLU A 48 1.09 -4.12 1.33
CA GLU A 48 0.70 -3.18 2.37
C GLU A 48 -0.73 -2.67 2.18
N LEU A 49 -1.27 -2.08 3.25
CA LEU A 49 -2.53 -1.35 3.23
C LEU A 49 -2.26 0.08 3.68
N ASN A 50 -2.29 1.02 2.75
CA ASN A 50 -2.18 2.44 3.06
C ASN A 50 -3.56 2.95 3.49
N THR A 51 -3.64 3.51 4.70
CA THR A 51 -4.88 4.11 5.25
C THR A 51 -4.80 5.62 5.41
N ILE A 52 -3.66 6.23 5.07
CA ILE A 52 -3.43 7.67 5.18
C ILE A 52 -2.70 8.19 3.93
N SER A 53 -3.12 9.36 3.45
CA SER A 53 -2.50 10.06 2.31
C SER A 53 -2.23 9.16 1.10
N THR A 54 -3.26 8.41 0.67
CA THR A 54 -3.15 7.46 -0.43
C THR A 54 -2.92 8.18 -1.76
N SER A 55 -1.67 8.14 -2.22
CA SER A 55 -1.21 8.89 -3.37
C SER A 55 -1.64 8.27 -4.70
N SER A 56 -1.46 9.03 -5.78
CA SER A 56 -1.45 8.55 -7.17
C SER A 56 -2.81 8.14 -7.77
N ASN A 57 -3.93 8.29 -7.09
CA ASN A 57 -5.26 7.99 -7.68
C ASN A 57 -5.54 8.77 -8.98
N GLY A 58 -5.21 10.06 -9.04
CA GLY A 58 -5.33 10.89 -10.25
C GLY A 58 -4.34 10.51 -11.35
N LEU A 59 -3.08 10.29 -10.99
CA LEU A 59 -2.04 9.87 -11.95
C LEU A 59 -2.34 8.49 -12.54
N ALA A 60 -2.83 7.54 -11.73
CA ALA A 60 -3.19 6.20 -12.18
C ALA A 60 -4.31 6.22 -13.22
N CYS A 61 -5.28 7.13 -13.09
CA CYS A 61 -6.32 7.33 -14.11
C CYS A 61 -5.71 7.83 -15.43
N GLY A 62 -4.79 8.80 -15.36
CA GLY A 62 -4.09 9.32 -16.54
C GLY A 62 -3.19 8.28 -17.23
N ILE A 63 -2.47 7.45 -16.46
CA ILE A 63 -1.63 6.38 -16.99
C ILE A 63 -2.47 5.29 -17.67
N SER A 64 -3.62 4.91 -17.08
CA SER A 64 -4.55 3.98 -17.72
C SER A 64 -5.00 4.49 -19.09
N GLU A 65 -5.38 5.77 -19.19
CA GLU A 65 -5.81 6.34 -20.47
C GLU A 65 -4.65 6.47 -21.47
N LEU A 66 -3.45 6.84 -21.02
CA LEU A 66 -2.25 6.84 -21.85
C LEU A 66 -2.00 5.47 -22.48
N HIS A 67 -2.01 4.40 -21.70
CA HIS A 67 -1.82 3.04 -22.21
C HIS A 67 -2.91 2.65 -23.20
N ARG A 68 -4.17 3.01 -22.93
CA ARG A 68 -5.29 2.75 -23.85
C ARG A 68 -5.15 3.49 -25.18
N ILE A 69 -4.66 4.74 -25.14
CA ILE A 69 -4.36 5.52 -26.35
C ILE A 69 -3.25 4.84 -27.17
N LEU A 70 -2.15 4.44 -26.51
CA LEU A 70 -1.03 3.77 -27.18
C LEU A 70 -1.44 2.45 -27.82
N LEU A 71 -2.21 1.62 -27.11
CA LEU A 71 -2.74 0.36 -27.65
C LEU A 71 -3.66 0.58 -28.86
N ARG A 72 -4.48 1.64 -28.84
CA ARG A 72 -5.33 1.98 -29.99
C ARG A 72 -4.52 2.51 -31.18
N ALA A 73 -3.52 3.35 -30.92
CA ALA A 73 -2.70 3.96 -31.97
C ALA A 73 -1.82 2.93 -32.69
N HIS A 74 -1.40 1.87 -31.98
CA HIS A 74 -0.48 0.85 -32.48
C HIS A 74 -1.10 -0.54 -32.56
N GLU A 75 -2.42 -0.65 -32.66
CA GLU A 75 -3.15 -1.93 -32.69
C GLU A 75 -2.63 -2.89 -33.77
N ARG A 76 -2.18 -2.37 -34.92
CA ARG A 76 -1.67 -3.19 -36.02
C ARG A 76 -0.23 -3.64 -35.81
N ASP A 77 0.49 -2.96 -34.93
CA ASP A 77 1.92 -3.17 -34.68
C ASP A 77 2.16 -3.98 -33.40
N LEU A 78 1.22 -3.88 -32.45
CA LEU A 78 1.24 -4.54 -31.14
C LEU A 78 0.15 -5.60 -31.10
N ASP A 79 0.55 -6.87 -31.07
CA ASP A 79 -0.35 -8.02 -30.88
C ASP A 79 -0.81 -8.10 -29.40
N LEU A 80 -1.51 -7.07 -28.95
CA LEU A 80 -1.96 -6.90 -27.57
C LEU A 80 -3.48 -6.74 -27.53
N ASP A 81 -4.12 -7.44 -26.59
CA ASP A 81 -5.56 -7.32 -26.37
C ASP A 81 -5.93 -5.93 -25.86
N LYS A 82 -6.87 -5.26 -26.53
CA LYS A 82 -7.39 -3.95 -26.10
C LYS A 82 -8.11 -3.98 -24.75
N ALA A 83 -8.65 -5.14 -24.37
CA ALA A 83 -9.29 -5.32 -23.07
C ALA A 83 -8.28 -5.50 -21.92
N SER A 84 -6.98 -5.67 -22.23
CA SER A 84 -5.93 -5.88 -21.23
C SER A 84 -5.70 -4.67 -20.31
N VAL A 85 -6.06 -3.47 -20.73
CA VAL A 85 -5.98 -2.25 -19.91
C VAL A 85 -7.38 -1.74 -19.59
N VAL A 86 -7.81 -2.01 -18.36
CA VAL A 86 -9.09 -1.54 -17.82
C VAL A 86 -9.07 -0.04 -17.56
N GLY A 87 -10.22 0.60 -17.75
CA GLY A 87 -10.40 2.01 -17.36
C GLY A 87 -10.29 2.17 -15.85
N ASN A 88 -9.79 3.32 -15.40
CA ASN A 88 -9.59 3.61 -13.99
C ASN A 88 -10.33 4.89 -13.61
N THR A 89 -11.20 4.79 -12.60
CA THR A 89 -12.04 5.87 -12.08
C THR A 89 -11.73 6.22 -10.62
N ALA A 90 -10.58 5.77 -10.09
CA ALA A 90 -10.22 5.92 -8.68
C ALA A 90 -10.30 7.37 -8.18
N ILE A 91 -9.93 8.36 -9.00
CA ILE A 91 -10.06 9.78 -8.63
C ILE A 91 -11.51 10.20 -8.43
N ALA A 92 -12.41 9.75 -9.31
CA ALA A 92 -13.83 10.06 -9.22
C ALA A 92 -14.46 9.36 -8.01
N GLN A 93 -14.11 8.09 -7.77
CA GLN A 93 -14.59 7.31 -6.63
C GLN A 93 -14.15 7.92 -5.28
N HIS A 94 -12.88 8.36 -5.16
CA HIS A 94 -12.42 9.06 -3.95
C HIS A 94 -13.11 10.42 -3.77
N ALA A 95 -13.32 11.18 -4.85
CA ALA A 95 -14.03 12.46 -4.80
C ALA A 95 -15.50 12.27 -4.39
N GLU A 96 -16.18 11.26 -4.93
CA GLU A 96 -17.54 10.88 -4.56
C GLU A 96 -17.61 10.45 -3.10
N ALA A 97 -16.70 9.60 -2.63
CA ALA A 97 -16.66 9.19 -1.22
C ALA A 97 -16.45 10.37 -0.26
N LEU A 98 -15.61 11.35 -0.61
CA LEU A 98 -15.48 12.59 0.15
C LEU A 98 -16.77 13.41 0.16
N ALA A 99 -17.44 13.55 -0.99
CA ALA A 99 -18.69 14.28 -1.10
C ALA A 99 -19.82 13.59 -0.32
N THR A 100 -19.92 12.27 -0.39
CA THR A 100 -20.88 11.47 0.37
C THR A 100 -20.57 11.53 1.86
N ALA A 101 -19.30 11.45 2.28
CA ALA A 101 -18.94 11.63 3.70
C ALA A 101 -19.34 13.01 4.23
N TRP A 102 -19.16 14.04 3.41
CA TRP A 102 -19.62 15.39 3.74
C TRP A 102 -21.15 15.48 3.84
N ALA A 103 -21.88 14.77 2.98
CA ALA A 103 -23.34 14.71 3.03
C ALA A 103 -23.88 13.87 4.21
N GLU A 104 -23.22 12.75 4.53
CA GLU A 104 -23.55 11.85 5.65
C GLU A 104 -23.06 12.36 7.01
N TYR A 105 -22.12 13.32 7.04
CA TYR A 105 -21.89 14.10 8.27
C TYR A 105 -23.19 14.74 8.80
N ASN A 106 -24.23 14.84 7.94
CA ASN A 106 -25.59 15.26 8.28
C ASN A 106 -26.63 14.12 8.50
N ASN A 107 -26.27 12.83 8.47
CA ASN A 107 -27.22 11.73 8.73
C ASN A 107 -26.56 10.43 9.27
N GLN A 108 -27.30 9.68 10.10
CA GLN A 108 -26.81 8.47 10.78
C GLN A 108 -27.35 7.20 10.11
N ARG A 109 -26.52 6.33 9.50
CA ARG A 109 -26.66 4.83 9.53
C ARG A 109 -25.63 4.00 8.72
N PHE A 110 -25.53 2.72 9.09
CA PHE A 110 -24.45 1.73 8.83
C PHE A 110 -24.96 0.35 8.33
N LEU A 111 -24.03 -0.49 7.82
CA LEU A 111 -24.15 -1.97 7.66
C LEU A 111 -22.80 -2.72 7.89
N GLU A 112 -22.88 -4.03 8.17
CA GLU A 112 -21.79 -5.02 8.39
C GLU A 112 -21.93 -6.26 7.45
N ASN A 113 -20.82 -6.83 6.93
CA ASN A 113 -20.82 -8.09 6.16
C ASN A 113 -19.58 -8.96 6.45
N THR A 114 -19.80 -10.28 6.67
CA THR A 114 -18.80 -11.28 7.06
C THR A 114 -18.18 -12.08 5.90
N THR A 115 -18.76 -12.04 4.69
CA THR A 115 -18.24 -12.79 3.52
C THR A 115 -16.93 -12.19 2.97
N ASP A 116 -16.68 -10.91 3.25
CA ASP A 116 -15.50 -10.21 2.76
C ASP A 116 -14.23 -10.58 3.54
N VAL A 117 -14.36 -11.09 4.77
CA VAL A 117 -13.24 -11.49 5.63
C VAL A 117 -12.43 -12.63 5.02
N ASP A 118 -13.09 -13.64 4.45
CA ASP A 118 -12.39 -14.80 3.85
C ASP A 118 -11.68 -14.46 2.54
N LYS A 119 -12.18 -13.46 1.79
CA LYS A 119 -11.50 -12.95 0.60
C LYS A 119 -10.24 -12.19 0.98
N VAL A 120 -10.30 -11.36 2.03
CA VAL A 120 -9.15 -10.60 2.53
C VAL A 120 -8.05 -11.52 3.05
N ARG A 121 -8.40 -12.54 3.85
CA ARG A 121 -7.42 -13.48 4.44
C ARG A 121 -6.60 -14.24 3.39
N LYS A 122 -7.21 -14.59 2.24
CA LYS A 122 -6.51 -15.32 1.16
C LYS A 122 -5.40 -14.53 0.50
N CYS A 123 -5.40 -13.20 0.64
CA CYS A 123 -4.41 -12.33 0.02
C CYS A 123 -3.25 -11.98 0.96
N PHE A 124 -3.23 -12.44 2.21
CA PHE A 124 -2.16 -12.05 3.14
C PHE A 124 -0.89 -12.84 2.88
N ALA A 125 0.22 -12.13 2.71
CA ALA A 125 1.54 -12.71 2.86
C ALA A 125 1.78 -13.12 4.33
N GLY A 126 2.76 -13.99 4.57
CA GLY A 126 3.21 -14.26 5.94
C GLY A 126 3.65 -12.98 6.64
N LEU A 127 3.05 -12.69 7.80
CA LEU A 127 3.32 -11.53 8.64
C LEU A 127 3.59 -12.03 10.05
N TRP A 128 4.73 -11.65 10.62
CA TRP A 128 5.17 -12.12 11.93
C TRP A 128 5.71 -10.98 12.79
N SER A 129 5.46 -11.09 14.10
CA SER A 129 6.12 -10.29 15.14
C SER A 129 7.52 -10.83 15.40
N LEU A 130 8.44 -9.97 15.85
CA LEU A 130 9.80 -10.36 16.27
C LEU A 130 9.86 -10.93 17.71
N GLU A 131 8.71 -11.12 18.35
CA GLU A 131 8.60 -11.79 19.67
C GLU A 131 8.67 -13.32 19.57
N ASP A 132 8.44 -13.86 18.37
CA ASP A 132 8.60 -15.28 18.08
C ASP A 132 10.08 -15.57 17.73
N ASP A 133 10.81 -16.16 18.68
CA ASP A 133 12.24 -16.45 18.51
C ASP A 133 12.50 -17.51 17.42
N ASP A 134 11.55 -18.42 17.13
CA ASP A 134 11.72 -19.43 16.08
C ASP A 134 11.69 -18.79 14.69
N ILE A 135 10.75 -17.87 14.47
CA ILE A 135 10.67 -17.06 13.25
C ILE A 135 11.89 -16.15 13.12
N LEU A 136 12.33 -15.55 14.22
CA LEU A 136 13.52 -14.69 14.23
C LEU A 136 14.78 -15.48 13.83
N ILE A 137 14.98 -16.69 14.37
CA ILE A 137 16.11 -17.55 14.01
C ILE A 137 16.04 -17.95 12.53
N SER A 138 14.86 -18.38 12.06
CA SER A 138 14.64 -18.72 10.64
C SER A 138 14.99 -17.55 9.71
N ALA A 139 14.57 -16.33 10.06
CA ALA A 139 14.87 -15.12 9.30
C ALA A 139 16.34 -14.70 9.36
N ILE A 140 17.03 -14.97 10.48
CA ILE A 140 18.47 -14.81 10.56
C ILE A 140 19.15 -15.81 9.64
N GLU A 141 18.74 -17.08 9.59
CA GLU A 141 19.36 -18.11 8.77
C GLU A 141 19.17 -17.86 7.27
N SER A 142 17.95 -17.52 6.87
CA SER A 142 17.52 -17.36 5.46
C SER A 142 16.93 -15.96 5.16
N PRO A 143 17.71 -14.87 5.36
CA PRO A 143 17.22 -13.49 5.28
C PRO A 143 16.75 -13.07 3.89
N GLU A 144 17.15 -13.79 2.84
CA GLU A 144 16.73 -13.55 1.48
C GLU A 144 15.24 -13.81 1.26
N LEU A 145 14.61 -14.61 2.11
CA LEU A 145 13.18 -14.97 2.07
C LEU A 145 12.28 -13.98 2.82
N PHE A 146 12.85 -12.98 3.47
CA PHE A 146 12.11 -12.04 4.30
C PHE A 146 12.39 -10.59 3.95
N VAL A 147 11.48 -9.73 4.39
CA VAL A 147 11.61 -8.28 4.40
C VAL A 147 11.31 -7.80 5.81
N LEU A 148 12.20 -6.99 6.37
CA LEU A 148 11.99 -6.37 7.66
C LEU A 148 11.48 -4.94 7.43
N LYS A 149 10.26 -4.67 7.90
CA LYS A 149 9.60 -3.38 7.70
C LYS A 149 9.54 -2.62 9.03
N PRO A 150 10.13 -1.41 9.13
CA PRO A 150 9.85 -0.53 10.24
C PRO A 150 8.43 0.05 10.12
N GLN A 151 7.84 0.46 11.24
CA GLN A 151 6.52 1.11 11.29
C GLN A 151 6.57 2.56 10.73
N ARG A 152 6.82 2.72 9.43
CA ARG A 152 6.95 4.01 8.75
C ARG A 152 6.18 4.01 7.43
N GLU A 153 5.54 5.14 7.13
CA GLU A 153 4.90 5.40 5.84
C GLU A 153 5.87 6.10 4.88
N GLY A 154 5.67 5.87 3.58
CA GLY A 154 6.55 6.36 2.52
C GLY A 154 7.74 5.43 2.28
N GLY A 155 7.98 5.11 1.02
CA GLY A 155 8.92 4.07 0.59
C GLY A 155 10.38 4.29 1.01
N GLY A 156 11.19 3.22 0.88
CA GLY A 156 12.64 3.25 1.08
C GLY A 156 13.14 2.86 2.46
N ASN A 157 12.26 2.43 3.38
CA ASN A 157 12.65 2.08 4.75
C ASN A 157 12.80 0.56 5.00
N ASN A 158 12.42 -0.27 4.02
CA ASN A 158 12.48 -1.73 4.14
C ASN A 158 13.94 -2.23 4.14
N ILE A 159 14.19 -3.25 4.95
CA ILE A 159 15.52 -3.84 5.12
C ILE A 159 15.50 -5.27 4.57
N TYR A 160 16.53 -5.63 3.81
CA TYR A 160 16.60 -6.89 3.04
C TYR A 160 17.94 -7.61 3.26
N GLY A 161 17.95 -8.93 3.03
CA GLY A 161 19.18 -9.73 2.89
C GLY A 161 20.15 -9.57 4.07
N ASP A 162 21.42 -9.34 3.78
CA ASP A 162 22.45 -9.26 4.84
C ASP A 162 22.19 -8.16 5.86
N ASP A 163 21.62 -7.03 5.44
CA ASP A 163 21.30 -5.94 6.37
C ASP A 163 20.11 -6.30 7.27
N LEU A 164 19.17 -7.12 6.78
CA LEU A 164 18.12 -7.71 7.60
C LEU A 164 18.76 -8.62 8.65
N ARG A 165 19.64 -9.55 8.23
CA ARG A 165 20.34 -10.47 9.14
C ARG A 165 21.10 -9.72 10.24
N LYS A 166 21.91 -8.72 9.86
CA LYS A 166 22.67 -7.89 10.82
C LYS A 166 21.73 -7.18 11.81
N THR A 167 20.62 -6.63 11.31
CA THR A 167 19.64 -5.93 12.14
C THR A 167 18.99 -6.89 13.14
N LEU A 168 18.56 -8.08 12.69
CA LEU A 168 17.97 -9.08 13.57
C LEU A 168 18.96 -9.60 14.62
N VAL A 169 20.22 -9.87 14.25
CA VAL A 169 21.26 -10.29 15.21
C VAL A 169 21.49 -9.23 16.29
N ARG A 170 21.50 -7.94 15.93
CA ARG A 170 21.60 -6.84 16.89
C ARG A 170 20.39 -6.77 17.81
N LEU A 171 19.17 -6.80 17.24
CA LEU A 171 17.92 -6.77 18.00
C LEU A 171 17.75 -8.00 18.91
N HIS A 172 18.30 -9.14 18.51
CA HIS A 172 18.27 -10.36 19.30
C HIS A 172 19.12 -10.24 20.56
N LYS A 173 20.33 -9.66 20.45
CA LYS A 173 21.28 -9.49 21.55
C LYS A 173 20.87 -8.39 22.53
N ASP A 174 20.55 -7.20 22.01
CA ASP A 174 20.59 -5.98 22.81
C ASP A 174 19.28 -5.16 22.79
N GLY A 175 18.33 -5.48 21.90
CA GLY A 175 17.23 -4.58 21.53
C GLY A 175 15.82 -5.13 21.73
N ARG A 176 15.54 -5.84 22.83
CA ARG A 176 14.20 -6.44 23.06
C ARG A 176 13.06 -5.40 22.99
N ASP A 177 13.26 -4.22 23.54
CA ASP A 177 12.25 -3.14 23.49
C ASP A 177 12.18 -2.47 22.09
N GLU A 178 13.25 -2.54 21.30
CA GLU A 178 13.30 -2.00 19.92
C GLU A 178 12.65 -2.93 18.88
N ARG A 179 12.45 -4.21 19.21
CA ARG A 179 11.83 -5.19 18.31
C ARG A 179 10.43 -4.77 17.85
N ALA A 180 9.65 -4.12 18.73
CA ALA A 180 8.30 -3.66 18.45
C ALA A 180 8.22 -2.60 17.32
N ALA A 181 9.35 -1.96 16.98
CA ALA A 181 9.41 -1.00 15.88
C ALA A 181 9.39 -1.65 14.49
N TYR A 182 9.46 -2.99 14.40
CA TYR A 182 9.57 -3.73 13.16
C TYR A 182 8.56 -4.87 13.08
N ILE A 183 8.17 -5.20 11.86
CA ILE A 183 7.49 -6.47 11.52
C ILE A 183 8.34 -7.24 10.51
N LEU A 184 8.30 -8.55 10.61
CA LEU A 184 8.87 -9.42 9.60
C LEU A 184 7.77 -9.82 8.62
N MET A 185 8.04 -9.68 7.34
CA MET A 185 7.12 -10.07 6.28
C MET A 185 7.80 -11.06 5.35
N GLN A 186 7.05 -12.03 4.84
CA GLN A 186 7.47 -12.89 3.75
C GLN A 186 7.87 -12.03 2.55
N ARG A 187 9.03 -12.30 1.96
CA ARG A 187 9.42 -11.68 0.70
C ARG A 187 8.64 -12.31 -0.44
N ILE A 188 8.01 -11.46 -1.25
CA ILE A 188 7.33 -11.86 -2.48
C ILE A 188 8.33 -11.79 -3.62
N PHE A 189 8.33 -12.80 -4.51
CA PHE A 189 9.24 -12.87 -5.65
C PHE A 189 8.46 -12.72 -6.97
N PRO A 190 8.08 -11.49 -7.34
CA PRO A 190 7.29 -11.28 -8.55
C PRO A 190 8.08 -11.56 -9.83
N PRO A 191 7.41 -12.07 -10.89
CA PRO A 191 8.04 -12.27 -12.17
C PRO A 191 8.44 -10.93 -12.79
N ALA A 192 9.70 -10.84 -13.24
CA ALA A 192 10.17 -9.66 -13.95
C ALA A 192 9.77 -9.72 -15.42
N SER A 193 9.19 -8.65 -15.93
CA SER A 193 8.75 -8.55 -17.32
C SER A 193 9.54 -7.45 -18.06
N PRO A 194 9.87 -7.64 -19.34
CA PRO A 194 10.46 -6.58 -20.15
C PRO A 194 9.51 -5.38 -20.25
N CYS A 195 10.01 -4.18 -19.95
CA CYS A 195 9.27 -2.94 -20.04
C CYS A 195 10.13 -1.80 -20.60
N TYR A 196 9.45 -0.77 -21.11
CA TYR A 196 10.07 0.48 -21.48
C TYR A 196 9.83 1.52 -20.38
N LEU A 197 10.90 2.05 -19.80
CA LEU A 197 10.87 3.07 -18.77
C LEU A 197 11.17 4.43 -19.40
N VAL A 198 10.25 5.36 -19.25
CA VAL A 198 10.39 6.74 -19.75
C VAL A 198 10.61 7.68 -18.57
N ARG A 199 11.75 8.37 -18.57
CA ARG A 199 12.10 9.37 -17.56
C ARG A 199 12.80 10.55 -18.22
N GLU A 200 12.32 11.77 -17.93
CA GLU A 200 12.94 13.01 -18.43
C GLU A 200 13.13 12.99 -19.97
N GLY A 201 12.14 12.48 -20.69
CA GLY A 201 12.17 12.35 -22.16
C GLY A 201 13.03 11.21 -22.69
N THR A 202 13.75 10.47 -21.84
CA THR A 202 14.58 9.33 -22.24
C THR A 202 13.84 8.02 -22.05
N CYS A 203 13.85 7.15 -23.08
CA CYS A 203 13.26 5.83 -23.04
C CYS A 203 14.35 4.76 -22.94
N THR A 204 14.23 3.84 -21.99
CA THR A 204 15.16 2.74 -21.77
C THR A 204 14.42 1.43 -21.60
N ARG A 205 15.00 0.32 -22.07
CA ARG A 205 14.42 -1.02 -21.94
C ARG A 205 15.06 -1.75 -20.77
N HIS A 206 14.25 -2.21 -19.84
CA HIS A 206 14.69 -2.96 -18.65
C HIS A 206 13.72 -4.10 -18.36
N ASN A 207 14.11 -5.00 -17.45
CA ASN A 207 13.16 -5.90 -16.81
C ASN A 207 12.69 -5.23 -15.51
N ALA A 208 11.38 -5.15 -15.31
CA ALA A 208 10.79 -4.61 -14.10
C ALA A 208 9.83 -5.61 -13.47
N VAL A 209 9.68 -5.49 -12.16
CA VAL A 209 8.60 -6.11 -11.40
C VAL A 209 7.52 -5.06 -11.17
N SER A 210 6.27 -5.49 -11.09
CA SER A 210 5.14 -4.60 -10.87
C SER A 210 4.48 -4.85 -9.52
N GLU A 211 4.12 -3.75 -8.89
CA GLU A 211 3.21 -3.70 -7.75
C GLU A 211 1.94 -3.01 -8.23
N PHE A 212 0.76 -3.54 -7.88
CA PHE A 212 -0.48 -2.92 -8.25
C PHE A 212 -1.31 -2.55 -7.02
N GLY A 213 -1.81 -1.32 -7.02
CA GLY A 213 -2.62 -0.76 -5.95
C GLY A 213 -4.10 -0.75 -6.30
N ILE A 214 -4.93 -1.28 -5.41
CA ILE A 214 -6.39 -1.17 -5.48
C ILE A 214 -6.83 -0.08 -4.51
N PHE A 215 -7.40 0.99 -5.05
CA PHE A 215 -8.01 2.04 -4.24
C PHE A 215 -9.33 1.56 -3.63
N GLY A 216 -9.54 1.90 -2.37
CA GLY A 216 -10.76 1.61 -1.63
C GLY A 216 -11.30 2.88 -1.01
N ALA A 217 -12.62 3.02 -1.02
CA ALA A 217 -13.29 4.04 -0.23
C ALA A 217 -14.35 3.35 0.63
N TYR A 218 -14.34 3.64 1.93
CA TYR A 218 -15.43 3.24 2.81
C TYR A 218 -15.94 4.46 3.56
N LEU A 219 -17.24 4.54 3.70
CA LEU A 219 -17.91 5.46 4.59
C LEU A 219 -18.83 4.60 5.44
N ARG A 220 -18.64 4.70 6.76
CA ARG A 220 -19.52 4.08 7.72
C ARG A 220 -19.96 5.18 8.64
#